data_AF-A0A954EIH7-F1
#
_entry.id   AF-A0A954EIH7-F1
#
_cell.length_a   1.000
_cell.length_b   1.000
_cell.length_c   1.000
_cell.angle_alpha   90.00
_cell.angle_beta   90.00
_cell.angle_gamma   90.00
#
_symmetry.space_group_name_H-M   'P 1'
#
loop_
_entity.id
_entity.type
_entity.pdbx_description
1 polymer ?
#
loop_
_entity_poly.entity_id
_entity_poly.type
_entity_poly.pdbx_seq_one_letter_code
_entity_poly.pdbx_strand_id
1 'polypeptide(L)' 'MIQRRSDVYMGTCCWGRGIPMGYALWEYTGNAWELRKDASIPGAQPSDPPQMPGLFRGQIRATPSIVMMEQSS' A
#
# COMPACT_ATOMS: atom_id res chain seq x y z
N MET A 1 20.92 -4.60 -20.31
CA MET A 1 19.67 -3.80 -20.32
C MET A 1 19.10 -3.83 -18.90
N ILE A 2 19.40 -2.83 -18.08
CA ILE A 2 19.00 -2.82 -16.65
C ILE A 2 17.64 -2.12 -16.57
N GLN A 3 16.57 -2.90 -16.38
CA GLN A 3 15.26 -2.36 -16.04
C GLN A 3 15.37 -1.68 -14.67
N ARG A 4 15.53 -0.35 -14.68
CA ARG A 4 15.43 0.47 -13.48
C ARG A 4 13.98 0.38 -12.99
N ARG A 5 13.73 -0.49 -12.01
CA ARG A 5 12.54 -0.37 -11.16
C ARG A 5 12.68 0.94 -10.41
N SER A 6 11.99 1.96 -10.90
CA SER A 6 11.81 3.20 -10.15
C SER A 6 10.97 2.85 -8.92
N ASP A 7 11.63 2.58 -7.79
CA ASP A 7 10.94 2.48 -6.51
C ASP A 7 10.31 3.85 -6.22
N VAL A 8 8.99 3.93 -6.45
CA VAL A 8 8.18 5.10 -6.16
C VAL A 8 8.19 5.28 -4.64
N TYR A 9 9.03 6.19 -4.17
CA TYR A 9 9.03 6.64 -2.77
C TYR A 9 7.85 7.59 -2.59
N MET A 10 6.70 7.05 -2.16
CA MET A 10 5.52 7.86 -1.87
C MET A 10 5.80 8.71 -0.63
N GLY A 11 5.96 10.01 -0.84
CA GLY A 11 6.06 11.00 0.24
C GLY A 11 4.84 10.90 1.18
N THR A 12 5.11 10.92 2.47
CA THR A 12 4.14 10.77 3.55
C THR A 12 3.25 12.00 3.64
N CYS A 13 2.08 11.98 3.00
CA CYS A 13 1.04 12.95 3.29
C CYS A 13 0.33 12.56 4.59
N CYS A 14 0.62 13.34 5.63
CA CYS A 14 -0.06 13.67 6.89
C CYS A 14 -1.18 12.74 7.40
N TRP A 15 -1.28 12.67 8.75
CA TRP A 15 -2.36 12.05 9.58
C TRP A 15 -2.07 10.65 10.13
N GLY A 16 -1.21 10.62 11.15
CA GLY A 16 -1.07 9.50 12.09
C GLY A 16 0.37 9.29 12.53
N ARG A 17 0.67 9.38 13.84
CA ARG A 17 1.99 9.05 14.40
C ARG A 17 2.23 7.53 14.44
N GLY A 18 1.97 6.84 13.33
CA GLY A 18 2.42 5.46 13.15
C GLY A 18 3.75 5.52 12.40
N ILE A 19 4.79 4.88 12.93
CA ILE A 19 5.99 4.61 12.12
C ILE A 19 5.49 3.86 10.87
N PRO A 20 5.75 4.34 9.63
CA PRO A 20 5.25 3.65 8.45
C PRO A 20 5.90 2.27 8.41
N MET A 21 5.11 1.23 8.72
CA MET A 21 5.56 -0.16 8.76
C MET A 21 5.61 -0.75 7.33
N GLY A 22 6.03 0.08 6.37
CA GLY A 22 5.97 -0.17 4.93
C GLY A 22 4.73 0.41 4.25
N TYR A 23 4.56 0.04 2.98
CA TYR A 23 3.42 0.43 2.16
C TYR A 23 3.00 -0.70 1.21
N ALA A 24 1.74 -0.68 0.80
CA ALA A 24 1.18 -1.58 -0.19
C ALA A 24 0.76 -0.78 -1.43
N LEU A 25 1.14 -1.24 -2.62
CA LEU A 25 0.68 -0.67 -3.89
C LEU A 25 -0.45 -1.51 -4.45
N TRP A 26 -1.57 -0.86 -4.70
CA TRP A 26 -2.77 -1.43 -5.30
C TRP A 26 -2.93 -0.88 -6.71
N GLU A 27 -3.26 -1.76 -7.66
CA GLU A 27 -3.66 -1.37 -9.01
C GLU A 27 -5.15 -1.61 -9.21
N TYR A 28 -5.84 -0.63 -9.78
CA TYR A 28 -7.21 -0.81 -10.20
C TYR A 28 -7.28 -1.53 -11.55
N THR A 29 -7.87 -2.73 -11.59
CA THR A 29 -7.96 -3.53 -12.84
C THR A 29 -9.13 -3.13 -13.74
N GLY A 30 -9.94 -2.16 -13.32
CA GLY A 30 -11.19 -1.78 -13.98
C GLY A 30 -12.43 -2.29 -13.23
N ASN A 31 -12.28 -3.37 -12.46
CA ASN A 31 -13.35 -3.95 -11.64
C ASN A 31 -13.03 -3.89 -10.14
N ALA A 32 -11.77 -4.08 -9.75
CA ALA A 32 -11.35 -4.13 -8.35
C ALA A 32 -9.93 -3.59 -8.17
N TRP A 33 -9.57 -3.33 -6.91
CA TRP A 33 -8.18 -3.09 -6.51
C TRP A 33 -7.48 -4.43 -6.28
N GLU A 34 -6.34 -4.62 -6.95
CA GLU A 34 -5.49 -5.80 -6.78
C GLU A 34 -4.12 -5.39 -6.23
N LEU A 35 -3.61 -6.16 -5.28
CA LEU A 35 -2.30 -5.90 -4.68
C LEU A 35 -1.20 -6.18 -5.70
N ARG A 36 -0.38 -5.17 -5.99
CA ARG A 36 0.74 -5.27 -6.94
C ARG A 36 2.10 -5.35 -6.28
N LYS A 37 2.27 -4.64 -5.17
CA LYS A 37 3.51 -4.66 -4.41
C LYS A 37 3.18 -4.59 -2.94
N ASP A 38 3.70 -5.57 -2.21
CA ASP A 38 3.79 -5.50 -0.77
C ASP A 38 5.21 -5.05 -0.41
N ALA A 39 5.33 -3.86 0.17
CA ALA A 39 6.57 -3.33 0.73
C ALA A 39 6.45 -3.16 2.26
N SER A 40 5.65 -4.01 2.90
CA SER A 40 5.55 -4.12 4.37
C SER A 40 6.87 -4.60 4.96
N ILE A 41 7.20 -4.10 6.16
CA ILE A 41 8.31 -4.67 6.93
C ILE A 41 7.95 -6.06 7.47
N PRO A 42 8.92 -6.93 7.81
CA PRO A 42 8.64 -8.21 8.44
C PRO A 42 7.78 -8.04 9.71
N GLY A 43 6.64 -8.74 9.77
CA GLY A 43 5.67 -8.65 10.87
C GLY A 43 4.55 -7.60 10.68
N ALA A 44 4.59 -6.82 9.59
CA ALA A 44 3.49 -5.96 9.16
C ALA A 44 2.74 -6.59 7.99
N GLN A 45 1.45 -6.29 7.87
CA GLN A 45 0.61 -6.72 6.76
C GLN A 45 0.14 -5.49 5.95
N PRO A 46 0.04 -5.60 4.61
CA PRO A 46 -0.63 -4.57 3.81
C PRO A 46 -2.05 -4.35 4.36
N SER A 47 -2.45 -3.08 4.51
CA SER A 47 -3.84 -2.77 4.85
C SER A 47 -4.80 -3.25 3.77
N ASP A 48 -6.09 -3.21 4.05
CA ASP A 48 -7.13 -3.40 3.05
C ASP A 48 -6.96 -2.48 1.81
N PRO A 49 -7.48 -2.90 0.65
CA PRO A 49 -7.49 -2.09 -0.56
C PRO A 49 -8.19 -0.74 -0.34
N PRO A 50 -7.88 0.28 -1.18
CA PRO A 50 -8.59 1.55 -1.14
C PRO A 50 -10.11 1.36 -1.27
N GLN A 51 -10.88 1.90 -0.32
CA GLN A 51 -12.34 1.80 -0.34
C GLN A 51 -12.99 2.60 -1.48
N MET A 52 -12.31 3.65 -1.96
CA MET A 52 -12.78 4.41 -3.11
C MET A 52 -12.56 3.63 -4.41
N PRO A 53 -13.54 3.57 -5.32
CA PRO A 53 -13.36 2.94 -6.62
C PRO A 53 -12.24 3.64 -7.41
N GLY A 54 -11.56 2.87 -8.26
CA GLY A 54 -10.59 3.44 -9.19
C GLY A 54 -11.28 4.21 -10.31
N LEU A 55 -10.59 5.22 -10.81
CA LEU A 55 -11.06 6.11 -11.87
C LEU A 55 -10.75 5.54 -13.26
N PHE A 56 -9.64 4.81 -13.40
CA PHE A 56 -9.22 4.20 -14.66
C PHE A 56 -8.38 2.95 -14.42
N ARG A 57 -8.42 2.00 -15.36
CA ARG A 57 -7.61 0.78 -15.31
C ARG A 57 -6.12 1.13 -15.32
N GLY A 58 -5.35 0.51 -14.44
CA GLY A 58 -3.92 0.78 -14.26
C GLY A 58 -3.63 1.90 -13.26
N GLN A 59 -4.66 2.51 -12.65
CA GLN A 59 -4.46 3.47 -11.57
C GLN A 59 -3.76 2.79 -10.38
N ILE A 60 -2.70 3.42 -9.87
CA ILE A 60 -1.96 2.94 -8.70
C ILE A 60 -2.31 3.79 -7.48
N ARG A 61 -2.51 3.14 -6.33
CA ARG A 61 -2.63 3.79 -5.02
C ARG A 61 -1.76 3.09 -3.99
N ALA A 62 -1.17 3.90 -3.12
CA ALA A 62 -0.45 3.40 -1.97
C ALA A 62 -1.35 3.43 -0.74
N THR A 63 -1.36 2.36 0.04
CA THR A 63 -1.95 2.33 1.38
C THR A 63 -0.85 2.01 2.41
N PRO A 64 -0.95 2.54 3.64
CA PRO A 64 0.02 2.22 4.69
C PRO A 64 -0.11 0.76 5.12
N SER A 65 1.01 0.11 5.43
CA SER A 65 0.98 -1.20 6.08
C SER A 65 0.74 -1.06 7.57
N ILE A 66 -0.02 -1.98 8.15
CA ILE A 66 -0.35 -2.00 9.57
C ILE A 66 0.36 -3.18 10.25
N VAL A 67 0.93 -2.92 11.43
CA VAL A 67 1.31 -4.00 12.35
C VAL A 67 0.06 -4.37 13.12
N MET A 68 -0.31 -5.64 13.12
CA MET A 68 -1.34 -6.11 14.04
C MET A 68 -0.77 -5.96 15.45
N MET A 69 -1.12 -4.86 16.14
CA MET A 69 -1.03 -4.86 17.59
C MET A 69 -2.08 -5.87 18.04
N GLU A 70 -1.62 -7.03 18.50
CA GLU A 70 -2.46 -7.99 19.20
C GLU A 70 -3.17 -7.23 20.32
N GLN A 71 -4.47 -6.97 20.15
CA GLN A 71 -5.29 -6.42 21.22
C GLN A 71 -5.45 -7.54 22.25
N SER A 72 -4.50 -7.65 23.17
CA SER A 72 -4.65 -8.41 24.40
C SER A 72 -5.88 -7.86 25.12
N SER A 73 -6.97 -8.65 25.10
CA SER A 73 -8.20 -8.41 25.87
C SER A 73 -8.00 -8.67 27.36
#